data_AF-A0A7S2F6Z9-F1
#
_entry.id   AF-A0A7S2F6Z9-F1
#
_cell.length_a   1.000
_cell.length_b   1.000
_cell.length_c   1.000
_cell.angle_alpha   90.00
_cell.angle_beta   90.00
_cell.angle_gamma   90.00
#
_symmetry.space_group_name_H-M   'P 1'
#
loop_
_entity.id
_entity.type
_entity.pdbx_description
1 polymer ?
#
loop_
_entity_poly.entity_id
_entity_poly.type
_entity_poly.pdbx_seq_one_letter_code
_entity_poly.pdbx_strand_id
1 'polypeptide(L)'
;FLFHQRRIESDTPPKMAVGKNKRLTKSKKGGKKKASDPFLKKEWYEVKAPSVFSVRKVGKTLITRTTGTKIASEGLKGRVFEVSLADLNNDEDQKYRKIK
;
A
#
# COMPACT_ATOMS: atom_id res chain seq x y z
N PHE A 1 -51.32 -57.20 13.10
CA PHE A 1 -50.64 -55.91 13.32
C PHE A 1 -50.66 -55.64 14.83
N LEU A 2 -49.91 -56.39 15.62
CA LEU A 2 -48.47 -56.28 15.89
C LEU A 2 -48.12 -55.07 16.79
N PHE A 3 -47.68 -55.41 18.01
CA PHE A 3 -46.70 -54.69 18.84
C PHE A 3 -47.12 -53.35 19.47
N HIS A 4 -47.26 -53.29 20.80
CA HIS A 4 -46.18 -53.08 21.78
C HIS A 4 -45.68 -51.62 21.89
N GLN A 5 -45.67 -51.16 23.14
CA GLN A 5 -44.58 -50.44 23.81
C GLN A 5 -44.72 -48.92 24.05
N ARG A 6 -44.85 -48.63 25.36
CA ARG A 6 -44.16 -47.61 26.17
C ARG A 6 -43.93 -46.23 25.57
N ARG A 7 -44.54 -45.22 26.21
CA ARG A 7 -44.01 -43.84 26.22
C ARG A 7 -43.43 -43.52 27.62
N ILE A 8 -42.12 -43.71 27.72
CA ILE A 8 -41.06 -42.88 28.34
C ILE A 8 -41.30 -42.26 29.74
N GLU A 9 -40.52 -42.74 30.71
CA GLU A 9 -40.16 -42.10 31.98
C GLU A 9 -38.97 -41.11 31.85
N SER A 10 -38.99 -40.10 32.72
CA SER A 10 -37.90 -39.51 33.52
C SER A 10 -36.70 -38.74 32.93
N ASP A 11 -36.52 -37.57 33.54
CA ASP A 11 -35.28 -37.01 34.14
C ASP A 11 -34.30 -36.12 33.36
N THR A 12 -34.02 -34.98 34.01
CA THR A 12 -33.08 -33.91 33.67
C THR A 12 -31.62 -34.34 33.79
N PRO A 13 -30.70 -33.92 32.88
CA PRO A 13 -29.26 -34.07 33.09
C PRO A 13 -28.65 -32.90 33.90
N PRO A 14 -27.56 -33.13 34.67
CA PRO A 14 -27.07 -32.23 35.71
C PRO A 14 -26.16 -31.09 35.21
N LYS A 15 -26.13 -30.05 36.04
CA LYS A 15 -25.22 -28.88 36.07
C LYS A 15 -23.75 -29.26 35.81
N MET A 16 -23.22 -28.86 34.65
CA MET A 16 -21.80 -29.02 34.29
C MET A 16 -21.08 -27.66 34.25
N ALA A 17 -19.87 -27.65 34.82
CA ALA A 17 -19.09 -26.50 35.28
C ALA A 17 -18.89 -25.33 34.29
N VAL A 18 -19.22 -24.11 34.72
CA VAL A 18 -18.77 -22.86 34.08
C VAL A 18 -17.34 -22.58 34.55
N GLY A 19 -16.38 -23.24 33.91
CA GLY A 19 -14.95 -23.07 34.14
C GLY A 19 -14.40 -21.83 33.43
N LYS A 20 -14.01 -20.83 34.25
CA LYS A 20 -12.87 -19.91 34.06
C LYS A 20 -12.96 -18.96 32.86
N ASN A 21 -13.26 -17.69 33.15
CA ASN A 21 -12.88 -16.55 32.30
C ASN A 21 -11.40 -16.68 31.94
N LYS A 22 -11.12 -17.01 30.67
CA LYS A 22 -9.79 -16.91 30.09
C LYS A 22 -9.49 -15.42 30.03
N ARG A 23 -8.85 -14.91 31.09
CA ARG A 23 -8.28 -13.57 31.19
C ARG A 23 -7.30 -13.37 30.03
N LEU A 24 -7.81 -13.06 28.85
CA LEU A 24 -7.07 -12.64 27.67
C LEU A 24 -6.78 -11.14 27.75
N THR A 25 -6.35 -10.67 28.92
CA THR A 25 -5.80 -9.33 29.09
C THR A 25 -4.32 -9.47 29.41
N LYS A 26 -3.55 -9.99 28.46
CA LYS A 26 -2.11 -9.75 28.42
C LYS A 26 -1.57 -9.87 27.00
N SER A 27 -1.36 -8.71 26.41
CA SER A 27 -0.36 -8.45 25.37
C SER A 27 -0.57 -9.14 24.01
N LYS A 28 -1.34 -8.50 23.12
CA LYS A 28 -1.03 -8.55 21.68
C LYS A 28 -0.17 -7.36 21.31
N LYS A 29 1.04 -7.28 21.89
CA LYS A 29 2.08 -6.37 21.42
C LYS A 29 2.63 -6.93 20.10
N GLY A 30 2.38 -6.21 19.02
CA GLY A 30 3.10 -6.39 17.76
C GLY A 30 2.54 -7.49 16.85
N GLY A 31 1.28 -7.36 16.42
CA GLY A 31 0.92 -7.89 15.12
C GLY A 31 1.83 -7.20 14.10
N LYS A 32 2.86 -7.91 13.63
CA LYS A 32 3.72 -7.47 12.52
C LYS A 32 2.78 -7.12 11.39
N LYS A 33 2.53 -5.81 11.19
CA LYS A 33 1.73 -5.34 10.06
C LYS A 33 2.34 -6.04 8.85
N LYS A 34 1.52 -6.78 8.08
CA LYS A 34 2.00 -7.41 6.85
C LYS A 34 2.84 -6.35 6.13
N ALA A 35 4.06 -6.71 5.72
CA ALA A 35 4.92 -5.80 4.98
C ALA A 35 4.11 -5.34 3.77
N SER A 36 3.54 -4.14 3.88
CA SER A 36 2.79 -3.55 2.79
C SER A 36 3.80 -3.26 1.72
N ASP A 37 3.51 -3.67 0.50
CA ASP A 37 4.34 -3.35 -0.64
C ASP A 37 4.57 -1.82 -0.68
N PRO A 38 5.84 -1.35 -0.70
CA PRO A 38 6.16 0.06 -0.64
C PRO A 38 5.79 0.83 -1.92
N PHE A 39 5.53 0.14 -3.03
CA PHE A 39 5.08 0.73 -4.29
C PHE A 39 3.57 0.84 -4.41
N LEU A 40 2.79 0.08 -3.62
CA LEU A 40 1.32 0.14 -3.61
C LEU A 40 0.78 1.54 -3.30
N LYS A 41 1.54 2.35 -2.55
CA LYS A 41 1.17 3.75 -2.22
C LYS A 41 1.81 4.77 -3.15
N LYS A 42 2.60 4.35 -4.13
CA LYS A 42 3.28 5.24 -5.06
C LYS A 42 2.46 5.36 -6.35
N GLU A 43 2.51 6.53 -6.94
CA GLU A 43 1.92 6.84 -8.24
C GLU A 43 2.99 7.38 -9.18
N TRP A 44 2.80 7.15 -10.48
CA TRP A 44 3.69 7.60 -11.54
C TRP A 44 3.27 8.98 -12.05
N TYR A 45 4.24 9.89 -12.15
CA TYR A 45 4.07 11.23 -12.73
C TYR A 45 5.05 11.41 -13.90
N GLU A 46 4.57 11.91 -15.04
CA GLU A 46 5.42 12.27 -16.17
C GLU A 46 6.04 13.66 -15.94
N VAL A 47 7.36 13.73 -16.03
CA VAL A 47 8.12 14.99 -15.98
C VAL A 47 8.24 15.52 -17.40
N LYS A 48 7.72 16.73 -17.61
CA LYS A 48 7.74 17.41 -18.91
C LYS A 48 8.79 18.51 -18.95
N ALA A 49 9.57 18.54 -20.03
CA ALA A 49 10.53 19.59 -20.31
C ALA A 49 9.81 20.87 -20.80
N PRO A 50 10.43 22.05 -20.63
CA PRO A 50 9.97 23.30 -21.25
C PRO A 50 9.87 23.22 -22.77
N SER A 51 9.06 24.11 -23.36
CA SER A 51 8.77 24.15 -24.81
C SER A 51 9.96 24.47 -25.71
N VAL A 52 11.10 24.85 -25.14
CA VAL A 52 12.32 25.19 -25.89
C VAL A 52 13.07 23.95 -26.39
N PHE A 53 12.81 22.78 -25.80
CA PHE A 53 13.43 21.52 -26.18
C PHE A 53 12.56 20.75 -27.17
N SER A 54 13.20 19.99 -28.05
CA SER A 54 12.53 19.15 -29.05
C SER A 54 11.77 17.99 -28.38
N VAL A 55 12.43 17.29 -27.45
CA VAL A 55 11.85 16.21 -26.67
C VAL A 55 11.33 16.74 -25.34
N ARG A 56 10.01 16.71 -25.16
CA ARG A 56 9.36 17.17 -23.91
C ARG A 56 9.21 16.08 -22.86
N LYS A 57 9.38 14.81 -23.21
CA LYS A 57 9.23 13.70 -22.27
C LYS A 57 10.59 13.39 -21.68
N VAL A 58 10.83 13.86 -20.46
CA VAL A 58 12.12 13.71 -19.80
C VAL A 58 12.22 12.39 -19.06
N GLY A 59 11.12 12.00 -18.40
CA GLY A 59 11.08 10.78 -17.63
C GLY A 59 9.81 10.65 -16.80
N LYS A 60 9.73 9.55 -16.05
CA LYS A 60 8.63 9.28 -15.12
C LYS A 60 9.19 9.20 -13.71
N THR A 61 8.51 9.83 -12.76
CA THR A 61 8.91 9.84 -11.36
C THR A 61 7.83 9.19 -10.50
N LEU A 62 8.27 8.42 -9.52
CA LEU A 62 7.41 7.79 -8.53
C LEU A 62 7.36 8.66 -7.28
N ILE A 63 6.16 9.03 -6.87
CA ILE A 63 5.93 9.73 -5.60
C ILE A 63 4.81 9.07 -4.82
N THR A 64 4.87 9.21 -3.50
CA THR A 64 3.81 8.71 -2.62
C THR A 64 2.53 9.49 -2.89
N ARG A 65 1.42 8.77 -3.08
CA ARG A 65 0.07 9.33 -3.21
C ARG A 65 -0.24 10.26 -2.04
N THR A 66 -1.02 11.31 -2.32
CA THR A 66 -1.49 12.24 -1.28
C THR A 66 -2.15 11.48 -0.13
N THR A 67 -1.71 11.78 1.10
CA THR A 67 -2.26 11.18 2.32
C THR A 67 -2.44 12.24 3.38
N GLY A 68 -3.68 12.42 3.85
CA GLY A 68 -4.01 13.47 4.81
C GLY A 68 -3.62 14.85 4.26
N THR A 69 -2.76 15.55 4.97
CA THR A 69 -2.26 16.89 4.60
C THR A 69 -0.99 16.86 3.73
N LYS A 70 -0.38 15.70 3.49
CA LYS A 70 0.82 15.58 2.65
C LYS A 70 0.42 15.41 1.19
N ILE A 71 0.62 16.46 0.38
CA ILE A 71 0.22 16.51 -1.02
C ILE A 71 1.36 16.02 -1.93
N ALA A 72 1.05 15.12 -2.86
CA ALA A 72 2.02 14.58 -3.81
C ALA A 72 2.71 15.67 -4.66
N SER A 73 1.98 16.72 -5.06
CA SER A 73 2.50 17.82 -5.88
C SER A 73 3.57 18.65 -5.19
N GLU A 74 3.48 18.83 -3.87
CA GLU A 74 4.48 19.58 -3.10
C GLU A 74 5.80 18.79 -3.06
N GLY A 75 5.71 17.46 -2.93
CA GLY A 75 6.89 16.59 -2.99
C GLY A 75 7.56 16.53 -4.37
N LEU A 76 6.85 16.88 -5.45
CA LEU A 76 7.40 17.01 -6.81
C LEU A 76 8.06 18.37 -7.04
N LYS A 77 7.42 19.44 -6.58
CA LYS A 77 7.91 20.81 -6.74
C LYS A 77 9.22 20.99 -5.96
N GLY A 78 10.18 21.69 -6.56
CA GLY A 78 11.50 21.92 -5.95
C GLY A 78 12.49 20.77 -6.08
N ARG A 79 12.13 19.64 -6.72
CA ARG A 79 13.11 18.64 -7.14
C ARG A 79 13.84 19.12 -8.39
N VAL A 80 15.16 19.05 -8.35
CA VAL A 80 16.04 19.35 -9.47
C VAL A 80 16.42 18.04 -10.16
N PHE A 81 16.26 17.97 -11.49
CA PHE A 81 16.57 16.77 -12.27
C PHE A 81 17.72 17.08 -13.21
N GLU A 82 18.82 16.34 -13.07
CA GLU A 82 19.95 16.48 -13.97
C GLU A 82 19.76 15.56 -15.19
N VAL A 83 19.70 16.14 -16.39
CA VAL A 83 19.43 15.42 -17.64
C VAL A 83 20.40 15.89 -18.73
N SER A 84 20.83 14.98 -19.59
CA SER A 84 21.69 15.31 -20.73
C SER A 84 20.95 16.16 -21.76
N LEU A 85 21.62 17.16 -22.32
CA LEU A 85 21.08 17.96 -23.41
C LEU A 85 20.88 17.14 -24.68
N ALA A 86 21.71 16.12 -24.89
CA ALA A 86 21.54 15.20 -26.01
C ALA A 86 20.17 14.51 -25.99
N ASP A 87 19.67 14.12 -24.81
CA ASP A 87 18.38 13.42 -24.68
C ASP A 87 17.19 14.37 -24.94
N LEU A 88 17.38 15.67 -24.72
CA LEU A 88 16.35 16.69 -24.92
C LEU A 88 16.28 17.19 -26.37
N ASN A 89 17.41 17.16 -27.10
CA ASN A 89 17.53 17.69 -28.45
C ASN A 89 17.82 16.64 -29.53
N ASN A 90 18.03 15.36 -29.15
CA ASN A 90 18.50 14.27 -30.04
C ASN A 90 19.81 14.60 -30.77
N ASP A 91 20.71 15.30 -30.10
CA ASP A 91 22.01 15.72 -30.64
C ASP A 91 23.13 15.09 -29.81
N GLU A 92 23.77 14.05 -30.35
CA GLU A 92 24.79 13.26 -29.66
C GLU A 92 26.07 14.05 -29.37
N ASP A 93 26.36 15.10 -30.14
CA ASP A 93 27.54 15.95 -29.95
C ASP A 93 27.45 16.75 -28.64
N GLN A 94 26.25 16.92 -28.08
CA GLN A 94 26.00 17.68 -26.85
C GLN A 94 25.81 16.80 -25.61
N LYS A 95 26.16 15.50 -25.68
CA LYS A 95 25.98 14.52 -24.59
C LYS A 95 26.70 14.87 -23.29
N TYR A 96 27.80 15.61 -23.37
CA TYR A 96 28.56 16.02 -22.18
C TYR A 96 27.89 17.16 -21.40
N ARG A 97 26.95 17.89 -22.02
CA ARG A 97 26.26 19.03 -21.40
C ARG A 97 25.05 18.52 -20.64
N LYS A 98 24.97 18.85 -19.35
CA LYS A 98 23.86 18.48 -18.48
C LYS A 98 23.11 19.72 -18.04
N ILE A 99 21.79 19.63 -18.05
CA ILE A 99 20.86 20.68 -17.62
C ILE A 99 20.21 20.23 -16.32
N LYS A 100 19.95 21.19 -15.43
CA LYS A 100 19.31 21.00 -14.13
C LYS A 100 17.87 21.52 -14.13
#